data_AF-A0A328AVR5-F1
#
_entry.id   AF-A0A328AVR5-F1
#
_cell.length_a   1.000
_cell.length_b   1.000
_cell.length_c   1.000
_cell.angle_alpha   90.00
_cell.angle_beta   90.00
_cell.angle_gamma   90.00
#
_symmetry.space_group_name_H-M   'P 1'
#
loop_
_entity.id
_entity.type
_entity.pdbx_description
1 polymer ?
#
loop_
_entity_poly.entity_id
_entity_poly.type
_entity_poly.pdbx_seq_one_letter_code
_entity_poly.pdbx_strand_id
1 'polypeptide(L)'
;MSDVSLENLQAQLEQAQRSLLAHDFLLRALLTHLAITSPTSFEGLIGGFTRSRLYSSNGEAGELTREVAEQLTSMLEEIARSLGR
;
A
#
# COMPACT_ATOMS: atom_id res chain seq x y z
N MET A 1 37.88 -3.67 -10.73
CA MET A 1 36.83 -4.71 -10.54
C MET A 1 35.72 -4.27 -9.57
N SER A 2 35.63 -2.98 -9.23
CA SER A 2 34.66 -2.47 -8.25
C SER A 2 33.41 -1.82 -8.88
N ASP A 3 33.50 -1.33 -10.12
CA ASP A 3 32.41 -0.59 -10.78
C ASP A 3 31.25 -1.50 -11.24
N VAL A 4 31.55 -2.72 -11.71
CA VAL A 4 30.54 -3.71 -12.13
C VAL A 4 29.63 -4.13 -10.97
N SER A 5 30.14 -4.11 -9.73
CA SER A 5 29.34 -4.42 -8.54
C SER A 5 28.39 -3.28 -8.15
N LEU A 6 28.79 -2.03 -8.37
CA LEU A 6 27.95 -0.85 -8.11
C LEU A 6 26.86 -0.70 -9.17
N GLU A 7 27.20 -0.89 -10.44
CA GLU A 7 26.22 -0.88 -11.54
C GLU A 7 25.16 -1.97 -11.37
N ASN A 8 25.56 -3.18 -10.96
CA ASN A 8 24.62 -4.27 -10.69
C ASN A 8 23.71 -3.97 -9.49
N LEU A 9 24.24 -3.38 -8.41
CA LEU A 9 23.43 -2.97 -7.26
C LEU A 9 22.43 -1.87 -7.64
N GLN A 10 22.85 -0.91 -8.46
CA GLN A 10 21.98 0.15 -8.94
C GLN A 10 20.87 -0.38 -9.84
N ALA A 11 21.20 -1.29 -10.77
CA ALA A 11 20.20 -1.93 -11.63
C ALA A 11 19.16 -2.74 -10.83
N GLN A 12 19.61 -3.46 -9.79
CA GLN A 12 18.71 -4.18 -8.89
C GLN A 12 17.82 -3.23 -8.09
N LEU A 13 18.35 -2.10 -7.63
CA LEU A 13 17.59 -1.07 -6.92
C LEU A 13 16.52 -0.44 -7.82
N GLU A 14 16.87 -0.05 -9.05
CA GLU A 14 15.92 0.50 -10.02
C GLU A 14 14.82 -0.49 -10.37
N GLN A 15 15.17 -1.77 -10.54
CA GLN A 15 14.19 -2.82 -10.80
C GLN A 15 13.26 -3.02 -9.61
N ALA A 16 13.80 -3.06 -8.39
CA ALA A 16 13.00 -3.17 -7.18
C ALA A 16 12.05 -1.97 -7.02
N GLN A 17 12.53 -0.74 -7.28
CA GLN A 17 11.71 0.47 -7.26
C GLN A 17 10.59 0.44 -8.31
N ARG A 18 10.89 0.05 -9.56
CA ARG A 18 9.87 -0.09 -10.60
C ARG A 18 8.82 -1.12 -10.23
N SER A 19 9.24 -2.24 -9.65
CA SER A 19 8.31 -3.27 -9.18
C SER A 19 7.41 -2.72 -8.06
N LEU A 20 7.97 -2.05 -7.06
CA LEU A 20 7.20 -1.45 -5.97
C LEU A 20 6.18 -0.42 -6.47
N LEU A 21 6.59 0.47 -7.39
CA LEU A 21 5.70 1.46 -8.00
C LEU A 21 4.55 0.81 -8.78
N ALA A 22 4.82 -0.29 -9.50
CA ALA A 22 3.79 -1.03 -10.23
C ALA A 22 2.76 -1.65 -9.27
N HIS A 23 3.21 -2.19 -8.14
CA HIS A 23 2.32 -2.75 -7.12
C HIS A 23 1.47 -1.66 -6.44
N ASP A 24 2.06 -0.50 -6.10
CA ASP A 24 1.30 0.62 -5.53
C ASP A 24 0.22 1.11 -6.49
N PHE A 25 0.57 1.27 -7.77
CA PHE A 25 -0.39 1.65 -8.81
C PHE A 25 -1.54 0.64 -8.95
N LEU A 26 -1.22 -0.66 -9.01
CA LEU A 26 -2.23 -1.72 -9.09
C LEU A 26 -3.15 -1.74 -7.87
N LEU A 27 -2.58 -1.60 -6.67
CA LEU A 27 -3.35 -1.56 -5.43
C LEU A 27 -4.32 -0.37 -5.42
N ARG A 28 -3.85 0.83 -5.78
CA ARG A 28 -4.70 2.03 -5.91
C ARG A 28 -5.80 1.84 -6.94
N ALA A 29 -5.51 1.23 -8.09
CA ALA A 29 -6.51 0.97 -9.12
C ALA A 29 -7.60 0.00 -8.63
N LEU A 30 -7.21 -1.07 -7.93
CA LEU A 30 -8.14 -2.05 -7.37
C LEU A 30 -9.03 -1.44 -6.27
N LEU A 31 -8.43 -0.67 -5.36
CA LEU A 31 -9.17 0.01 -4.29
C LEU A 31 -10.13 1.07 -4.86
N THR A 32 -9.72 1.81 -5.88
CA THR A 32 -10.59 2.76 -6.58
C THR A 32 -11.74 2.03 -7.30
N HIS A 33 -11.44 0.92 -7.97
CA HIS A 33 -12.47 0.10 -8.62
C HIS A 33 -13.47 -0.46 -7.60
N LEU A 34 -12.99 -0.94 -6.45
CA LEU A 34 -13.83 -1.41 -5.36
C LEU A 34 -14.71 -0.30 -4.79
N ALA A 35 -14.15 0.90 -4.59
CA ALA A 35 -14.91 2.05 -4.12
C ALA A 35 -16.07 2.43 -5.05
N ILE A 36 -15.91 2.23 -6.36
CA ILE A 36 -16.94 2.50 -7.37
C ILE A 36 -17.95 1.35 -7.45
N THR A 37 -17.49 0.10 -7.51
CA THR A 37 -18.34 -1.07 -7.78
C THR A 37 -19.02 -1.64 -6.54
N SER A 38 -18.41 -1.47 -5.37
CA SER A 38 -18.93 -1.94 -4.08
C SER A 38 -18.61 -0.95 -2.96
N PRO A 39 -19.27 0.22 -2.92
CA PRO A 39 -18.99 1.28 -1.94
C PRO A 39 -19.07 0.80 -0.49
N THR A 40 -20.07 -0.02 -0.14
CA THR A 40 -20.23 -0.56 1.22
C THR A 40 -19.05 -1.45 1.64
N SER A 41 -18.51 -2.25 0.71
CA SER A 41 -17.33 -3.08 0.99
C SER A 41 -16.08 -2.23 1.19
N PHE A 42 -15.95 -1.17 0.41
CA PHE A 42 -14.86 -0.20 0.54
C PHE A 42 -14.92 0.57 1.87
N GLU A 43 -16.10 1.04 2.28
CA GLU A 43 -16.33 1.64 3.60
C GLU A 43 -16.03 0.66 4.73
N GLY A 44 -16.38 -0.62 4.55
CA GLY A 44 -16.03 -1.71 5.46
C GLY A 44 -14.52 -1.88 5.63
N LEU A 45 -13.75 -1.77 4.54
CA LEU A 45 -12.28 -1.80 4.59
C LEU A 45 -11.72 -0.59 5.34
N ILE A 46 -12.18 0.62 5.05
CA ILE A 46 -11.77 1.84 5.79
C ILE A 46 -12.05 1.65 7.28
N GLY A 47 -13.26 1.21 7.61
CA GLY A 47 -13.68 0.96 8.98
C GLY A 47 -12.86 -0.15 9.66
N GLY A 48 -12.40 -1.15 8.92
CA GLY A 48 -11.55 -2.23 9.39
C GLY A 48 -10.13 -1.78 9.68
N PHE A 49 -9.48 -1.05 8.77
CA PHE A 49 -8.12 -0.55 8.97
C PHE A 49 -8.03 0.54 10.05
N THR A 50 -9.05 1.38 10.18
CA THR A 50 -9.10 2.43 11.22
C THR A 50 -9.40 1.88 12.62
N ARG A 51 -10.21 0.83 12.74
CA ARG A 51 -10.60 0.25 14.06
C ARG A 51 -9.70 -0.89 14.52
N SER A 52 -9.07 -1.59 13.60
CA SER A 52 -8.15 -2.66 13.98
C SER A 52 -6.89 -2.03 14.57
N ARG A 53 -6.65 -2.27 15.86
CA ARG A 53 -5.31 -2.13 16.44
C ARG A 53 -4.42 -3.21 15.79
N LEU A 54 -4.00 -3.00 14.55
CA LEU A 54 -3.06 -3.88 13.82
C LEU A 54 -1.63 -3.80 14.39
N TYR A 55 -1.48 -3.29 15.62
CA TYR A 55 -0.21 -2.87 16.17
C TYR A 55 0.22 -3.82 17.28
N SER A 56 1.15 -4.71 16.95
CA SER A 56 2.02 -5.39 17.90
C SER A 56 3.47 -5.08 17.57
N SER A 57 4.27 -4.80 18.60
CA SER A 57 5.72 -4.64 18.49
C SER A 57 6.45 -5.95 18.15
N ASN A 58 5.72 -7.08 18.05
CA ASN A 58 6.31 -8.42 18.10
C ASN A 58 6.21 -9.22 16.78
N GLY A 59 5.68 -8.66 15.70
CA GLY A 59 5.81 -9.23 14.35
C GLY A 59 5.21 -10.63 14.16
N GLU A 60 4.04 -10.91 14.76
CA GLU A 60 3.32 -12.15 14.48
C GLU A 60 2.78 -12.15 13.04
N ALA A 61 2.82 -13.33 12.41
CA ALA A 61 2.47 -13.52 11.01
C ALA A 61 1.01 -13.13 10.75
N GLY A 62 0.81 -12.07 9.96
CA GLY A 62 -0.50 -11.55 9.56
C GLY A 62 -0.77 -10.10 9.96
N GLU A 63 0.11 -9.49 10.76
CA GLU A 63 -0.07 -8.12 11.25
C GLU A 63 0.75 -7.11 10.43
N LEU A 64 0.10 -6.02 10.02
CA LEU A 64 0.74 -4.93 9.29
C LEU A 64 1.54 -4.05 10.25
N THR A 65 2.74 -3.63 9.86
CA THR A 65 3.48 -2.65 10.67
C THR A 65 2.69 -1.35 10.76
N ARG A 66 2.97 -0.57 11.81
CA ARG A 66 2.26 0.69 12.03
C ARG A 66 2.33 1.63 10.84
N GLU A 67 3.52 1.77 10.27
CA GLU A 67 3.78 2.61 9.11
C GLU A 67 2.95 2.18 7.89
N VAL A 68 2.86 0.87 7.62
CA VAL A 68 2.09 0.37 6.47
C VAL A 68 0.59 0.56 6.69
N ALA A 69 0.10 0.37 7.92
CA ALA A 69 -1.31 0.61 8.24
C ALA A 69 -1.70 2.10 8.11
N GLU A 70 -0.84 3.02 8.55
CA GLU A 70 -1.03 4.46 8.39
C GLU A 70 -1.02 4.86 6.91
N GLN A 71 -0.10 4.32 6.11
CA GLN A 71 -0.05 4.56 4.66
C GLN A 71 -1.30 4.04 3.93
N LEU A 72 -1.75 2.81 4.25
CA LEU A 72 -2.97 2.24 3.68
C LEU A 72 -4.21 3.07 4.03
N THR A 73 -4.33 3.50 5.29
CA THR A 73 -5.44 4.34 5.74
C THR A 73 -5.45 5.67 4.98
N SER A 74 -4.30 6.33 4.86
CA SER A 74 -4.16 7.58 4.10
C SER A 74 -4.55 7.40 2.63
N MET A 75 -4.13 6.31 2.00
CA MET A 75 -4.47 5.99 0.60
C MET A 75 -5.99 5.81 0.41
N LEU A 76 -6.66 5.10 1.31
CA LEU A 76 -8.10 4.88 1.26
C LEU A 76 -8.88 6.21 1.42
N GLU A 77 -8.44 7.07 2.33
CA GLU A 77 -9.02 8.40 2.54
C GLU A 77 -8.83 9.34 1.34
N GLU A 78 -7.68 9.27 0.66
CA GLU A 78 -7.43 9.99 -0.59
C GLU A 78 -8.40 9.55 -1.70
N ILE A 79 -8.57 8.24 -1.88
CA ILE A 79 -9.49 7.67 -2.87
C ILE A 79 -10.92 8.10 -2.57
N ALA A 80 -11.37 7.97 -1.31
CA ALA A 80 -12.71 8.41 -0.89
C ALA A 80 -12.96 9.89 -1.18
N ARG A 81 -12.00 10.77 -0.85
CA ARG A 81 -12.07 12.21 -1.14
C ARG A 81 -12.06 12.53 -2.62
N SER A 82 -11.37 11.72 -3.44
CA SER A 82 -11.32 11.92 -4.89
C SER A 82 -12.62 11.56 -5.59
N LEU A 83 -13.38 10.59 -5.05
CA LEU A 83 -14.65 10.13 -5.63
C LEU A 83 -15.86 10.95 -5.17
N GLY A 84 -15.79 11.59 -4.00
CA GLY A 84 -16.86 12.45 -3.46
C GLY A 84 -16.88 13.89 -3.98
N ARG A 85 -16.01 14.23 -4.93
CA ARG A 85 -16.00 15.50 -5.68
C ARG A 85 -16.58 15.29 -7.06
#